data_AF-A0A966Y7E1-F1
#
_entry.id   AF-A0A966Y7E1-F1
#
_cell.length_a   1.000
_cell.length_b   1.000
_cell.length_c   1.000
_cell.angle_alpha   90.00
_cell.angle_beta   90.00
_cell.angle_gamma   90.00
#
_symmetry.space_group_name_H-M   'P 1'
#
loop_
_entity.id
_entity.type
_entity.pdbx_description
1 polymer ?
#
loop_
_entity_poly.entity_id
_entity_poly.type
_entity_poly.pdbx_seq_one_letter_code
_entity_poly.pdbx_strand_id
1 'polypeptide(L)'
;MVGYVGMFFARLIKAAVSRQREFLADASSVQFTRNPDGIAGALDQIRASSRGALIANRYAEDMSHMYFGQGISVMLGGLFNTHPPLDERIERVRPGFQSSQYRRARRPAEAADSTPAGIEAASGFAAASGFSGAPA
;
A
#
# COMPACT_ATOMS: atom_id res chain seq x y z
N MET A 1 -18.11 -34.82 11.77
CA MET A 1 -18.35 -33.67 12.67
C MET A 1 -17.13 -33.26 13.48
N VAL A 2 -16.41 -34.18 14.14
CA VAL A 2 -15.24 -33.85 14.98
C VAL A 2 -14.12 -33.07 14.24
N GLY A 3 -13.86 -33.38 12.96
CA GLY A 3 -12.80 -32.72 12.19
C GLY A 3 -13.04 -31.23 11.91
N TYR A 4 -14.30 -30.78 11.85
CA TYR A 4 -14.63 -29.37 11.57
C TYR A 4 -14.25 -28.46 12.75
N VAL A 5 -14.44 -28.95 13.98
CA VAL A 5 -14.04 -28.27 15.21
C VAL A 5 -12.52 -28.10 15.25
N GLY A 6 -11.76 -29.14 14.91
CA GLY A 6 -10.30 -29.07 14.82
C GLY A 6 -9.82 -28.05 13.77
N MET A 7 -10.45 -28.02 12.59
CA MET A 7 -10.11 -27.06 11.54
C MET A 7 -10.41 -25.60 11.95
N PHE A 8 -11.51 -25.37 12.67
CA PHE A 8 -11.85 -24.05 13.20
C PHE A 8 -10.77 -23.52 14.15
N PHE A 9 -10.36 -24.32 15.15
CA PHE A 9 -9.31 -23.92 16.09
C PHE A 9 -7.93 -23.80 15.42
N ALA A 10 -7.59 -24.68 14.48
CA ALA A 10 -6.35 -24.58 13.73
C ALA A 10 -6.25 -23.24 12.97
N ARG A 11 -7.35 -22.80 12.34
CA ARG A 11 -7.40 -21.48 11.67
C ARG A 11 -7.26 -20.33 12.65
N LEU A 12 -7.87 -20.44 13.83
CA LEU A 12 -7.77 -19.42 14.88
C LEU A 12 -6.33 -19.27 15.41
N ILE A 13 -5.68 -20.39 15.71
CA ILE A 13 -4.28 -20.43 16.16
C ILE A 13 -3.35 -19.88 15.07
N LYS A 14 -3.54 -20.31 13.82
CA LYS A 14 -2.76 -19.80 12.68
C LYS A 14 -2.89 -18.29 12.54
N ALA A 15 -4.11 -17.75 12.67
CA ALA A 15 -4.34 -16.32 12.62
C ALA A 15 -3.66 -15.59 13.80
N ALA A 16 -3.74 -16.13 15.01
CA ALA A 16 -3.07 -15.56 16.19
C ALA A 16 -1.55 -15.51 16.06
N VAL A 17 -0.91 -16.61 15.61
CA VAL A 17 0.54 -16.66 15.37
C VAL A 17 0.94 -15.69 14.26
N SER A 18 0.14 -15.59 13.20
CA SER A 18 0.37 -14.63 12.13
C SER A 18 0.38 -13.18 12.65
N ARG A 19 -0.57 -12.82 13.52
CA ARG A 19 -0.59 -11.48 14.15
C ARG A 19 0.65 -11.20 15.01
N GLN A 20 1.10 -12.17 15.79
CA GLN A 20 2.32 -12.03 16.60
C GLN A 20 3.57 -11.82 15.73
N ARG A 21 3.66 -12.53 14.59
CA ARG A 21 4.77 -12.37 13.64
C ARG A 21 4.81 -10.97 13.03
N GLU A 22 3.65 -10.39 12.71
CA GLU A 22 3.55 -9.01 12.23
C GLU A 22 4.08 -8.02 13.27
N PHE A 23 3.68 -8.15 14.55
CA PHE A 23 4.18 -7.26 15.60
C PHE A 23 5.70 -7.38 15.81
N LEU A 24 6.25 -8.59 15.69
CA LEU A 24 7.69 -8.83 15.80
C LEU A 24 8.42 -8.23 14.60
N ALA A 25 7.85 -8.33 13.40
CA ALA A 25 8.39 -7.71 12.20
C ALA A 25 8.40 -6.17 12.31
N ASP A 26 7.33 -5.59 12.83
CA ASP A 26 7.25 -4.14 13.05
C ASP A 26 8.29 -3.68 14.08
N ALA A 27 8.43 -4.40 15.19
CA ALA A 27 9.43 -4.10 16.21
C ALA A 27 10.87 -4.23 15.65
N SER A 28 11.15 -5.29 14.88
CA SER A 28 12.47 -5.49 14.29
C SER A 28 12.80 -4.41 13.24
N SER A 29 11.81 -3.92 12.50
CA SER A 29 12.01 -2.81 11.56
C SER A 29 12.50 -1.53 12.27
N VAL A 30 11.97 -1.23 13.46
CA VAL A 30 12.44 -0.12 14.29
C VAL A 30 13.84 -0.39 14.84
N GLN A 31 14.13 -1.63 15.25
CA GLN A 31 15.46 -2.00 15.74
C GLN A 31 16.54 -1.81 14.67
N PHE A 32 16.27 -2.17 13.42
CA PHE A 32 17.26 -2.05 12.33
C PHE A 32 17.37 -0.62 11.79
N THR A 33 16.26 0.11 11.67
CA THR A 33 16.27 1.45 11.04
C THR A 33 16.44 2.59 12.03
N ARG A 34 16.17 2.35 13.32
CA ARG A 34 16.08 3.38 14.37
C ARG A 34 15.08 4.49 14.04
N ASN A 35 14.08 4.21 13.19
CA ASN A 35 13.12 5.19 12.71
C ASN A 35 11.66 4.71 12.89
N PRO A 36 11.07 4.88 14.09
CA PRO A 36 9.67 4.51 14.34
C PRO A 36 8.68 5.34 13.50
N ASP A 37 9.06 6.56 13.14
CA ASP A 37 8.27 7.47 12.32
C ASP A 37 8.14 6.99 10.87
N GLY A 38 9.19 6.36 10.35
CA GLY A 38 9.25 5.82 9.00
C GLY A 38 8.26 4.68 8.81
N ILE A 39 8.29 3.69 9.71
CA ILE A 39 7.38 2.54 9.64
C ILE A 39 5.92 2.94 9.95
N ALA A 40 5.68 3.80 10.95
CA ALA A 40 4.33 4.32 11.24
C ALA A 40 3.76 5.10 10.04
N GLY A 41 4.60 5.90 9.37
CA GLY A 41 4.25 6.60 8.15
C GLY A 41 3.94 5.68 6.97
N ALA A 42 4.72 4.60 6.80
CA ALA A 42 4.46 3.60 5.78
C ALA A 42 3.13 2.87 6.01
N LEU A 43 2.83 2.49 7.26
CA LEU A 43 1.56 1.90 7.64
C LEU A 43 0.38 2.88 7.42
N ASP A 44 0.55 4.17 7.72
CA ASP A 44 -0.46 5.19 7.43
C ASP A 44 -0.72 5.36 5.93
N GLN A 45 0.34 5.27 5.12
CA GLN A 45 0.22 5.32 3.66
C GLN A 45 -0.52 4.09 3.13
N ILE A 46 -0.20 2.88 3.62
CA ILE A 46 -0.94 1.67 3.26
C ILE A 46 -2.42 1.81 3.65
N ARG A 47 -2.72 2.32 4.85
CA ARG A 47 -4.09 2.60 5.29
C ARG A 47 -4.82 3.58 4.37
N ALA A 48 -4.13 4.60 3.89
CA ALA A 48 -4.67 5.58 2.95
C ALA A 48 -4.91 4.96 1.56
N SER A 49 -3.99 4.15 1.07
CA SER A 49 -4.06 3.48 -0.24
C SER A 49 -5.03 2.30 -0.27
N SER A 50 -5.25 1.59 0.84
CA SER A 50 -6.23 0.49 0.93
C SER A 50 -7.67 0.95 0.68
N ARG A 51 -7.96 2.23 0.85
CA ARG A 51 -9.25 2.82 0.46
C ARG A 51 -9.41 2.98 -1.07
N GLY A 52 -8.32 2.92 -1.83
CA GLY A 52 -8.31 2.98 -3.30
C GLY A 52 -8.47 1.65 -4.01
N ALA A 53 -8.47 0.52 -3.28
CA ALA A 53 -8.65 -0.82 -3.85
C ALA A 53 -10.11 -1.26 -3.95
N LEU A 54 -11.05 -0.50 -3.36
CA LEU A 54 -12.47 -0.74 -3.51
C LEU A 54 -12.95 -0.13 -4.83
N ILE A 55 -12.93 -0.92 -5.89
CA ILE A 55 -13.62 -0.55 -7.13
C ILE A 55 -15.11 -0.65 -6.88
N ALA A 56 -15.78 0.50 -6.68
CA ALA A 56 -17.23 0.58 -6.65
C ALA A 56 -17.79 0.46 -8.09
N ASN A 57 -17.72 -0.75 -8.65
CA ASN A 57 -18.28 -1.07 -9.96
C ASN A 57 -19.16 -2.31 -9.83
N ARG A 58 -20.34 -2.28 -10.46
CA ARG A 58 -21.31 -3.38 -10.51
C ARG A 58 -20.73 -4.69 -11.08
N TYR A 59 -19.64 -4.61 -11.85
CA TYR A 59 -18.94 -5.75 -12.46
C TYR A 59 -17.70 -6.21 -11.66
N ALA A 60 -17.51 -5.71 -10.42
CA ALA A 60 -16.36 -6.08 -9.59
C ALA A 60 -16.30 -7.59 -9.26
N GLU A 61 -17.46 -8.27 -9.23
CA GLU A 61 -17.54 -9.72 -9.04
C GLU A 61 -16.92 -10.49 -10.21
N ASP A 62 -17.19 -10.06 -11.46
CA ASP A 62 -16.67 -10.73 -12.67
C ASP A 62 -15.14 -10.58 -12.82
N MET A 63 -14.58 -9.50 -12.28
CA MET A 63 -13.13 -9.22 -12.32
C MET A 63 -12.37 -9.74 -11.10
N SER A 64 -13.07 -10.32 -10.11
CA SER A 64 -12.49 -10.87 -8.88
C SER A 64 -11.38 -11.90 -9.14
N HIS A 65 -11.42 -12.60 -10.28
CA HIS A 65 -10.45 -13.64 -10.63
C HIS A 65 -9.09 -13.11 -11.13
N MET A 66 -8.99 -11.82 -11.48
CA MET A 66 -7.71 -11.17 -11.81
C MET A 66 -7.03 -10.53 -10.59
N TYR A 67 -7.71 -10.51 -9.45
CA TYR A 67 -7.18 -9.91 -8.22
C TYR A 67 -6.73 -11.00 -7.24
N PHE A 68 -5.53 -10.83 -6.66
CA PHE A 68 -5.00 -11.72 -5.62
C PHE A 68 -5.67 -11.53 -4.24
N GLY A 69 -6.65 -10.64 -4.12
CA GLY A 69 -7.32 -10.28 -2.87
C GLY A 69 -8.74 -10.84 -2.78
N GLN A 70 -9.08 -11.48 -1.66
CA GLN A 70 -10.44 -11.98 -1.42
C GLN A 70 -11.43 -10.82 -1.23
N GLY A 71 -12.42 -10.73 -2.13
CA GLY A 71 -13.51 -9.74 -2.10
C GLY A 71 -14.70 -10.09 -1.20
N ILE A 72 -14.55 -11.01 -0.23
CA ILE A 72 -15.65 -11.37 0.68
C ILE A 72 -15.33 -10.85 2.08
N SER A 73 -16.02 -9.78 2.46
CA SER A 73 -16.12 -9.32 3.84
C SER A 73 -16.97 -10.32 4.64
N VAL A 74 -16.32 -11.27 5.30
CA VAL A 74 -16.99 -12.06 6.34
C VAL A 74 -17.22 -11.13 7.53
N MET A 75 -18.49 -10.95 7.93
CA MET A 75 -18.94 -10.12 9.07
C MET A 75 -18.26 -10.45 10.42
N LEU A 76 -17.51 -11.56 10.49
CA LEU A 76 -16.66 -11.99 11.61
C LEU A 76 -15.16 -11.65 11.42
N GLY A 77 -14.87 -10.61 10.64
CA GLY A 77 -13.55 -10.34 10.04
C GLY A 77 -12.39 -10.28 11.03
N GLY A 78 -12.60 -9.87 12.28
CA GLY A 78 -11.53 -9.75 13.27
C GLY A 78 -10.85 -11.07 13.68
N LEU A 79 -11.60 -12.19 13.74
CA LEU A 79 -11.07 -13.45 14.25
C LEU A 79 -10.23 -14.22 13.21
N PHE A 80 -10.60 -14.12 11.94
CA PHE A 80 -9.91 -14.77 10.82
C PHE A 80 -8.89 -13.87 10.11
N ASN A 81 -8.79 -12.60 10.50
CA ASN A 81 -7.75 -11.71 9.99
C ASN A 81 -6.37 -12.29 10.29
N THR A 82 -5.63 -12.58 9.22
CA THR A 82 -4.25 -13.05 9.29
C THR A 82 -3.29 -11.93 9.69
N HIS A 83 -3.73 -10.67 9.63
CA HIS A 83 -2.97 -9.51 10.07
C HIS A 83 -3.76 -8.67 11.08
N PRO A 84 -3.10 -8.07 12.09
CA PRO A 84 -3.76 -7.18 13.01
C PRO A 84 -4.18 -5.90 12.28
N PRO A 85 -5.23 -5.20 12.75
CA PRO A 85 -5.64 -3.93 12.17
C PRO A 85 -4.49 -2.93 12.17
N LEU A 86 -4.40 -2.11 11.10
CA LEU A 86 -3.30 -1.18 10.90
C LEU A 86 -3.18 -0.15 12.04
N ASP A 87 -4.31 0.28 12.61
CA ASP A 87 -4.32 1.23 13.72
C ASP A 87 -3.63 0.66 14.97
N GLU A 88 -3.87 -0.63 15.29
CA GLU A 88 -3.19 -1.31 16.42
C GLU A 88 -1.68 -1.43 16.19
N ARG A 89 -1.26 -1.69 14.95
CA ARG A 89 0.17 -1.75 14.60
C ARG A 89 0.85 -0.40 14.77
N ILE A 90 0.23 0.66 14.24
CA ILE A 90 0.76 2.03 14.36
C ILE A 90 0.90 2.41 15.83
N GLU A 91 -0.13 2.15 16.64
CA GLU A 91 -0.12 2.50 18.06
C GLU A 91 0.95 1.74 18.86
N ARG A 92 1.18 0.45 18.54
CA ARG A 92 2.20 -0.35 19.20
C ARG A 92 3.63 0.06 18.85
N VAL A 93 3.84 0.50 17.61
CA VAL A 93 5.17 0.89 17.09
C VAL A 93 5.52 2.32 17.45
N ARG A 94 4.54 3.22 17.33
CA ARG A 94 4.67 4.64 17.65
C ARG A 94 3.40 5.15 18.35
N PRO A 95 3.37 5.08 19.70
CA PRO A 95 2.28 5.65 20.48
C PRO A 95 2.11 7.15 20.18
N GLY A 96 0.85 7.58 20.00
CA GLY A 96 0.53 8.98 19.73
C GLY A 96 0.92 9.48 18.33
N PHE A 97 1.11 8.58 17.37
CA PHE A 97 1.39 8.97 15.98
C PHE A 97 0.27 9.83 15.37
N GLN A 98 0.63 11.03 14.92
CA GLN A 98 -0.29 11.98 14.31
C GLN A 98 -0.20 11.93 12.77
N SER A 99 -1.03 11.09 12.15
CA SER A 99 -1.05 10.89 10.68
C SER A 99 -1.16 12.19 9.88
N SER A 100 -1.99 13.14 10.32
CA SER A 100 -2.21 14.42 9.63
C SER A 100 -0.97 15.30 9.62
N GLN A 101 -0.27 15.39 10.75
CA GLN A 101 0.95 16.16 10.91
C GLN A 101 2.09 15.53 10.11
N TYR A 102 2.22 14.19 10.18
CA TYR A 102 3.21 13.44 9.43
C TYR A 102 3.06 13.63 7.92
N ARG A 103 1.85 13.48 7.38
CA ARG A 103 1.58 13.73 5.95
C ARG A 103 1.79 15.18 5.54
N ARG A 104 1.42 16.15 6.39
CA ARG A 104 1.68 17.57 6.11
C ARG A 104 3.18 17.86 6.03
N ALA A 105 3.98 17.25 6.89
CA ALA A 105 5.44 17.38 6.86
C ALA A 105 6.08 16.74 5.62
N ARG A 106 5.50 15.65 5.08
CA ARG A 106 5.99 14.99 3.86
C ARG A 106 5.53 15.62 2.53
N ARG A 107 4.39 16.33 2.52
CA ARG A 107 3.82 16.94 1.30
C ARG A 107 4.82 17.79 0.49
N PRO A 108 5.69 18.63 1.10
CA PRO A 108 6.67 19.41 0.35
C PRO A 108 7.74 18.54 -0.34
N ALA A 109 8.13 17.44 0.29
CA ALA A 109 9.13 16.51 -0.27
C ALA A 109 8.55 15.70 -1.44
N GLU A 110 7.28 15.28 -1.35
CA GLU A 110 6.58 14.57 -2.42
C GLU A 110 6.30 15.48 -3.63
N ALA A 111 5.99 16.76 -3.39
CA ALA A 111 5.83 17.75 -4.46
C ALA A 111 7.15 17.98 -5.23
N ALA A 112 8.29 17.97 -4.54
CA ALA A 112 9.60 18.09 -5.18
C ALA A 112 9.96 16.86 -6.04
N ASP A 113 9.61 15.65 -5.58
CA ASP A 113 9.86 14.38 -6.27
C ASP A 113 8.92 14.15 -7.47
N SER A 114 7.73 14.76 -7.46
CA SER A 114 6.74 14.68 -8.56
C SER A 114 7.07 15.52 -9.79
N THR A 115 8.19 16.26 -9.79
CA THR A 115 8.69 16.92 -11.01
C THR A 115 9.15 15.83 -11.97
N PRO A 116 8.54 15.65 -13.16
CA PRO A 116 8.92 14.57 -14.05
C PRO A 116 10.36 14.77 -14.52
N ALA A 117 11.28 14.02 -13.91
CA ALA A 117 12.62 13.85 -14.42
C ALA A 117 12.54 13.05 -15.73
N GLY A 118 12.47 13.78 -16.85
CA GLY A 118 12.79 13.25 -18.18
C GLY A 118 11.61 12.88 -19.08
N ILE A 119 10.98 13.88 -19.69
CA ILE A 119 10.62 13.83 -21.12
C ILE A 119 10.92 15.20 -21.77
N GLU A 120 12.07 15.81 -21.46
CA GLU A 120 12.56 17.00 -22.16
C GLU A 120 14.01 16.77 -22.58
N ALA A 121 14.21 16.08 -23.70
CA ALA A 121 15.36 16.21 -24.61
C ALA A 121 15.30 15.16 -25.74
N ALA A 122 14.26 15.21 -26.58
CA ALA A 122 14.32 14.56 -27.90
C ALA A 122 13.51 15.32 -28.98
N SER A 123 13.20 16.60 -28.76
CA SER A 123 12.63 17.50 -29.77
C SER A 123 13.72 18.31 -30.48
N GLY A 124 14.80 17.63 -30.86
CA GLY A 124 16.01 18.22 -31.47
C GLY A 124 16.26 17.81 -32.93
N PHE A 125 15.25 17.30 -33.64
CA PHE A 125 15.31 17.13 -35.10
C PHE A 125 14.25 18.00 -35.77
N ALA A 126 14.40 19.32 -35.59
CA ALA A 126 13.67 20.30 -36.38
C ALA A 126 14.47 20.58 -37.66
N ALA A 127 13.92 20.12 -38.78
CA ALA A 127 13.80 20.86 -40.02
C ALA A 127 15.01 21.72 -40.47
N ALA A 128 15.87 21.13 -41.30
CA ALA A 128 16.56 21.86 -42.37
C ALA A 128 15.89 21.45 -43.69
N SER A 129 14.84 22.19 -44.06
CA SER A 129 14.86 23.18 -45.16
C SER A 129 14.82 22.53 -46.54
N GLY A 130 13.63 22.51 -47.12
CA GLY A 130 13.41 22.21 -48.52
C GLY A 130 14.08 23.26 -49.42
N PHE A 131 14.65 22.78 -50.53
CA PHE A 131 15.03 23.58 -51.67
C PHE A 131 14.32 23.01 -52.90
N SER A 132 13.34 23.74 -53.41
CA SER A 132 12.70 23.54 -54.70
C SER A 132 12.68 24.89 -55.41
N GLY A 133 13.26 24.96 -56.61
CA GLY A 133 13.20 26.13 -57.50
C GLY A 133 14.32 26.18 -58.55
N ALA A 134 14.05 25.64 -59.75
CA ALA A 134 14.77 25.87 -61.02
C ALA A 134 14.48 27.31 -61.58
N PRO A 135 14.93 27.78 -62.78
CA PRO A 135 15.55 27.10 -63.94
C PRO A 135 16.75 27.83 -64.59
N ALA A 136 17.25 27.24 -65.69
CA ALA A 136 18.19 27.83 -66.66
C ALA A 136 17.47 28.64 -67.74
#